data_AF-A0A849CD24-F1
#
_entry.id   AF-A0A849CD24-F1
#
_cell.length_a   1.000
_cell.length_b   1.000
_cell.length_c   1.000
_cell.angle_alpha   90.00
_cell.angle_beta   90.00
_cell.angle_gamma   90.00
#
_symmetry.space_group_name_H-M   'P 1'
#
loop_
_entity.id
_entity.type
_entity.pdbx_description
1 polymer ?
#
loop_
_entity_poly.entity_id
_entity_poly.type
_entity_poly.pdbx_seq_one_letter_code
_entity_poly.pdbx_strand_id
1 'polypeptide(L)'
;MWRVGGRGSHVETRPLLPNWHELLAAFCGHIGDQPEDHMVTRWARLLAELHLARRQQPDRIAEIDHRRAHIVTCIDDFVVIRSRRGATSSGESLGSVVDAMAAAHVRAVHLLRTVEDVSDDRVHAAWFRLASMADGWTDRVAGVIEQPVRRTA
;
A
#
# COMPACT_ATOMS: atom_id res chain seq x y z
N MET A 1 -35.57 4.33 37.75
CA MET A 1 -34.13 4.11 38.05
C MET A 1 -33.57 3.21 36.95
N TRP A 2 -33.03 3.79 35.87
CA TRP A 2 -32.39 3.02 34.80
C TRP A 2 -30.90 3.35 34.80
N ARG A 3 -30.08 2.34 35.05
CA ARG A 3 -28.63 2.43 35.12
C ARG A 3 -28.08 2.51 33.69
N VAL A 4 -27.29 3.54 33.43
CA VAL A 4 -26.54 3.77 32.18
C VAL A 4 -25.65 2.55 31.91
N GLY A 5 -25.94 1.83 30.82
CA GLY A 5 -25.04 0.82 30.28
C GLY A 5 -23.80 1.53 29.72
N GLY A 6 -22.64 1.19 30.27
CA GLY A 6 -21.35 1.74 29.85
C GLY A 6 -21.12 1.49 28.37
N ARG A 7 -20.70 2.53 27.66
CA ARG A 7 -20.03 2.40 26.36
C ARG A 7 -18.80 1.53 26.59
N GLY A 8 -18.89 0.25 26.24
CA GLY A 8 -17.71 -0.56 25.99
C GLY A 8 -16.96 0.10 24.86
N SER A 9 -15.87 0.79 25.17
CA SER A 9 -14.87 1.18 24.20
C SER A 9 -14.27 -0.10 23.64
N HIS A 10 -14.86 -0.62 22.56
CA HIS A 10 -14.17 -1.57 21.71
C HIS A 10 -12.91 -0.87 21.23
N VAL A 11 -11.76 -1.24 21.78
CA VAL A 11 -10.48 -0.95 21.16
C VAL A 11 -10.49 -1.78 19.88
N GLU A 12 -10.95 -1.20 18.77
CA GLU A 12 -10.70 -1.76 17.46
C GLU A 12 -9.19 -1.73 17.26
N THR A 13 -8.55 -2.89 17.43
CA THR A 13 -7.14 -3.06 17.10
C THR A 13 -7.04 -2.94 15.59
N ARG A 14 -6.73 -1.73 15.09
CA ARG A 14 -6.49 -1.53 13.66
C ARG A 14 -5.35 -2.45 13.23
N PRO A 15 -5.49 -3.20 12.12
CA PRO A 15 -4.41 -4.02 11.60
C PRO A 15 -3.13 -3.19 11.39
N LEU A 16 -1.96 -3.79 11.61
CA LEU A 16 -0.68 -3.10 11.47
C LEU A 16 -0.42 -2.61 10.04
N LEU A 17 -0.94 -3.34 9.04
CA LEU A 17 -0.80 -2.99 7.64
C LEU A 17 -2.18 -2.79 7.02
N PRO A 18 -2.29 -1.86 6.04
CA PRO A 18 -3.53 -1.67 5.32
C PRO A 18 -3.88 -2.94 4.53
N ASN A 19 -5.17 -3.21 4.39
CA ASN A 19 -5.61 -4.26 3.47
C ASN A 19 -5.46 -3.80 2.01
N TRP A 20 -5.64 -4.72 1.06
CA TRP A 20 -5.43 -4.40 -0.36
C TRP A 20 -6.41 -3.33 -0.89
N HIS A 21 -7.64 -3.24 -0.37
CA HIS A 21 -8.58 -2.20 -0.76
C HIS A 21 -8.10 -0.81 -0.34
N GLU A 22 -7.53 -0.68 0.87
CA GLU A 22 -6.92 0.56 1.34
C GLU A 22 -5.72 0.97 0.45
N LEU A 23 -4.87 0.02 0.04
CA LEU A 23 -3.80 0.30 -0.91
C LEU A 23 -4.33 0.77 -2.27
N LEU A 24 -5.33 0.09 -2.84
CA LEU A 24 -5.96 0.51 -4.09
C LEU A 24 -6.60 1.90 -3.97
N ALA A 25 -7.31 2.18 -2.87
CA ALA A 25 -7.89 3.49 -2.62
C ALA A 25 -6.81 4.59 -2.54
N ALA A 26 -5.66 4.28 -1.95
CA ALA A 26 -4.51 5.19 -1.91
C ALA A 26 -3.90 5.43 -3.30
N PHE A 27 -3.74 4.37 -4.11
CA PHE A 27 -3.25 4.51 -5.49
C PHE A 27 -4.21 5.37 -6.35
N CYS A 28 -5.51 5.24 -6.14
CA CYS A 28 -6.53 6.08 -6.76
C CYS A 28 -6.54 7.53 -6.23
N GLY A 29 -5.81 7.83 -5.16
CA GLY A 29 -5.80 9.14 -4.52
C GLY A 29 -7.04 9.44 -3.67
N HIS A 30 -7.83 8.43 -3.29
CA HIS A 30 -9.00 8.59 -2.42
C HIS A 30 -8.64 8.72 -0.93
N ILE A 31 -7.49 8.18 -0.53
CA ILE A 31 -6.93 8.28 0.83
C ILE A 31 -5.41 8.51 0.74
N GLY A 32 -4.76 8.73 1.88
CA GLY A 32 -3.30 8.83 1.98
C GLY A 32 -2.76 10.26 1.79
N ASP A 33 -3.62 11.28 1.86
CA ASP A 33 -3.24 12.69 1.83
C ASP A 33 -3.38 13.38 3.19
N GLN A 34 -4.08 12.77 4.15
CA GLN A 34 -4.27 13.35 5.48
C GLN A 34 -3.17 12.91 6.46
N PRO A 35 -2.78 13.76 7.44
CA PRO A 35 -1.80 13.40 8.47
C PRO A 35 -2.19 12.17 9.32
N GLU A 36 -3.48 11.98 9.57
CA GLU A 36 -4.07 10.88 10.33
C GLU A 36 -4.19 9.57 9.55
N ASP A 37 -3.98 9.60 8.23
CA ASP A 37 -3.98 8.39 7.42
C ASP A 37 -2.84 7.46 7.80
N HIS A 38 -3.07 6.17 7.58
CA HIS A 38 -2.06 5.15 7.82
C HIS A 38 -0.77 5.46 7.03
N MET A 39 0.41 5.40 7.67
CA MET A 39 1.66 5.78 7.02
C MET A 39 1.92 5.03 5.71
N VAL A 40 1.60 3.73 5.67
CA VAL A 40 1.71 2.90 4.46
C VAL A 40 0.74 3.33 3.35
N THR A 41 -0.48 3.80 3.66
CA THR A 41 -1.38 4.31 2.60
C THR A 41 -0.89 5.65 2.05
N ARG A 42 -0.29 6.50 2.89
CA ARG A 42 0.37 7.74 2.44
C ARG A 42 1.54 7.45 1.49
N TRP A 43 2.41 6.50 1.85
CA TRP A 43 3.50 6.06 0.98
C TRP A 43 3.00 5.38 -0.30
N ALA A 44 1.96 4.56 -0.22
CA ALA A 44 1.32 3.93 -1.38
C ALA A 44 0.82 4.97 -2.39
N ARG A 45 0.15 6.03 -1.92
CA ARG A 45 -0.26 7.16 -2.75
C ARG A 45 0.94 7.83 -3.41
N LEU A 46 1.98 8.16 -2.64
CA LEU A 46 3.20 8.79 -3.17
C LEU A 46 3.88 7.92 -4.23
N LEU A 47 3.91 6.60 -4.07
CA LEU A 47 4.45 5.68 -5.08
C LEU A 47 3.64 5.74 -6.38
N ALA A 48 2.31 5.78 -6.31
CA ALA A 48 1.47 5.94 -7.50
C ALA A 48 1.71 7.29 -8.21
N GLU A 49 1.84 8.38 -7.43
CA GLU A 49 2.18 9.70 -7.96
C GLU A 49 3.56 9.72 -8.65
N LEU A 50 4.57 9.04 -8.06
CA LEU A 50 5.90 8.90 -8.66
C LEU A 50 5.86 8.07 -9.95
N HIS A 51 5.09 6.98 -10.01
CA HIS A 51 4.93 6.19 -11.24
C HIS A 51 4.23 6.99 -12.33
N LEU A 52 3.25 7.82 -11.99
CA LEU A 52 2.62 8.74 -12.95
C LEU A 52 3.62 9.78 -13.45
N ALA A 53 4.35 10.44 -12.54
CA ALA A 53 5.38 11.42 -12.88
C ALA A 53 6.47 10.83 -13.78
N ARG A 54 6.90 9.59 -13.51
CA ARG A 54 7.89 8.86 -14.32
C ARG A 54 7.47 8.72 -15.79
N ARG A 55 6.16 8.57 -16.05
CA ARG A 55 5.62 8.49 -17.42
C ARG A 55 5.56 9.86 -18.10
N GLN A 56 5.41 10.93 -17.33
CA GLN A 56 5.22 12.29 -17.82
C GLN A 56 6.54 13.07 -17.96
N GLN A 57 7.59 12.68 -17.21
CA GLN A 57 8.86 13.41 -17.08
C GLN A 57 10.06 12.47 -17.33
N PRO A 58 10.33 12.06 -18.59
CA PRO A 58 11.42 11.13 -18.91
C PRO A 58 12.81 11.63 -18.53
N ASP A 59 12.99 12.95 -18.49
CA ASP A 59 14.22 13.65 -18.08
C ASP A 59 14.52 13.50 -16.58
N ARG A 60 13.53 13.12 -15.76
CA ARG A 60 13.67 13.00 -14.30
C ARG A 60 13.61 11.56 -13.77
N ILE A 61 13.72 10.57 -14.65
CA ILE A 61 13.60 9.15 -14.29
C ILE A 61 14.55 8.77 -13.14
N ALA A 62 15.82 9.18 -13.19
CA ALA A 62 16.79 8.83 -12.15
C ALA A 62 16.41 9.37 -10.76
N GLU A 63 15.94 10.63 -10.70
CA GLU A 63 15.50 11.26 -9.45
C GLU A 63 14.23 10.57 -8.91
N ILE A 64 13.27 10.28 -9.78
CA ILE A 64 12.03 9.59 -9.43
C ILE A 64 12.31 8.17 -8.94
N ASP A 65 13.21 7.45 -9.61
CA ASP A 65 13.62 6.10 -9.25
C ASP A 65 14.33 6.05 -7.89
N HIS A 66 15.16 7.06 -7.60
CA HIS A 66 15.77 7.22 -6.27
C HIS A 66 14.74 7.47 -5.17
N ARG A 67 13.79 8.38 -5.39
CA ARG A 67 12.71 8.67 -4.42
C ARG A 67 11.81 7.44 -4.18
N ARG A 68 11.49 6.69 -5.24
CA ARG A 68 10.71 5.45 -5.15
C ARG A 68 11.43 4.40 -4.30
N ALA A 69 12.72 4.18 -4.56
CA ALA A 69 13.53 3.26 -3.77
C ALA A 69 13.60 3.66 -2.28
N HIS A 70 13.69 4.97 -2.00
CA HIS A 70 13.66 5.47 -0.63
C HIS A 70 12.33 5.16 0.08
N ILE A 71 11.18 5.38 -0.58
CA ILE A 71 9.87 5.06 -0.01
C ILE A 71 9.71 3.56 0.23
N VAL A 72 10.23 2.71 -0.66
CA VAL A 72 10.26 1.25 -0.46
C VAL A 72 10.99 0.90 0.84
N THR A 73 12.18 1.46 1.07
CA THR A 73 12.92 1.26 2.33
C THR A 73 12.12 1.75 3.54
N CYS A 74 11.45 2.90 3.47
CA CYS A 74 10.62 3.40 4.57
C CYS A 74 9.47 2.43 4.95
N ILE A 75 8.83 1.80 3.96
CA ILE A 75 7.79 0.80 4.22
C ILE A 75 8.38 -0.43 4.92
N ASP A 76 9.51 -0.94 4.41
CA ASP A 76 10.17 -2.11 5.00
C ASP A 76 10.62 -1.82 6.45
N ASP A 77 11.22 -0.66 6.69
CA ASP A 77 11.63 -0.23 8.03
C ASP A 77 10.44 -0.11 8.97
N PHE A 78 9.32 0.46 8.50
CA PHE A 78 8.09 0.54 9.28
C PHE A 78 7.59 -0.85 9.70
N VAL A 79 7.57 -1.81 8.77
CA VAL A 79 7.17 -3.19 9.05
C VAL A 79 8.10 -3.82 10.07
N VAL A 80 9.42 -3.70 9.91
CA VAL A 80 10.41 -4.27 10.82
C VAL A 80 10.27 -3.69 12.23
N ILE A 81 10.09 -2.37 12.35
CA ILE A 81 9.96 -1.69 13.65
C ILE A 81 8.67 -2.10 14.36
N ARG A 82 7.57 -2.30 13.63
CA ARG A 82 6.24 -2.50 14.22
C ARG A 82 5.81 -3.96 14.37
N SER A 83 6.38 -4.88 13.60
CA SER A 83 6.02 -6.31 13.64
C SER A 83 6.75 -7.06 14.75
N ARG A 84 6.08 -7.99 15.46
CA ARG A 84 6.78 -8.82 16.47
C ARG A 84 7.88 -9.64 15.80
N ARG A 85 9.11 -9.57 16.35
CA ARG A 85 10.30 -10.34 15.93
C ARG A 85 9.90 -11.73 15.45
N GLY A 86 9.99 -11.98 14.14
CA GLY A 86 9.71 -13.28 13.52
C GLY A 86 8.66 -13.28 12.39
N ALA A 87 7.88 -12.20 12.20
CA ALA A 87 6.88 -12.14 11.12
C ALA A 87 7.46 -11.86 9.71
N THR A 88 8.76 -11.53 9.60
CA THR A 88 9.44 -11.28 8.32
C THR A 88 9.87 -12.57 7.62
N SER A 89 9.14 -13.69 7.81
CA SER A 89 9.62 -15.04 7.43
C SER A 89 9.78 -15.25 5.92
N SER A 90 9.31 -14.33 5.08
CA SER A 90 9.30 -14.50 3.63
C SER A 90 10.58 -13.99 2.93
N GLY A 91 11.42 -13.17 3.57
CA GLY A 91 12.58 -12.52 2.93
C GLY A 91 12.24 -11.53 1.80
N GLU A 92 10.97 -11.44 1.41
CA GLU A 92 10.44 -10.55 0.38
C GLU A 92 10.13 -9.17 0.98
N SER A 93 10.59 -8.10 0.31
CA SER A 93 10.34 -6.71 0.69
C SER A 93 8.86 -6.36 0.47
N LEU A 94 8.13 -6.04 1.55
CA LEU A 94 6.74 -5.59 1.45
C LEU A 94 6.65 -4.23 0.78
N GLY A 95 7.63 -3.35 0.99
CA GLY A 95 7.74 -2.09 0.25
C GLY A 95 7.83 -2.30 -1.25
N SER A 96 8.61 -3.28 -1.71
CA SER A 96 8.73 -3.63 -3.13
C SER A 96 7.42 -4.18 -3.70
N VAL A 97 6.65 -4.93 -2.92
CA VAL A 97 5.32 -5.41 -3.32
C VAL A 97 4.36 -4.23 -3.51
N VAL A 98 4.30 -3.30 -2.55
CA VAL A 98 3.46 -2.09 -2.65
C VAL A 98 3.87 -1.23 -3.86
N ASP A 99 5.16 -1.05 -4.10
CA ASP A 99 5.68 -0.33 -5.26
C ASP A 99 5.25 -0.97 -6.59
N ALA A 100 5.36 -2.30 -6.67
CA ALA A 100 4.99 -3.01 -7.87
C ALA A 100 3.45 -3.02 -8.09
N MET A 101 2.65 -3.01 -7.03
CA MET A 101 1.19 -2.80 -7.11
C MET A 101 0.86 -1.38 -7.62
N ALA A 102 1.55 -0.35 -7.12
CA ALA A 102 1.37 1.02 -7.58
C ALA A 102 1.71 1.15 -9.08
N ALA A 103 2.82 0.55 -9.52
CA ALA A 103 3.22 0.50 -10.93
C ALA A 103 2.17 -0.19 -11.81
N ALA A 104 1.64 -1.34 -11.35
CA ALA A 104 0.61 -2.10 -12.07
C ALA A 104 -0.69 -1.30 -12.18
N HIS A 105 -1.12 -0.63 -11.11
CA HIS A 105 -2.27 0.26 -11.11
C HIS A 105 -2.12 1.40 -12.12
N VAL A 106 -1.02 2.16 -12.05
CA VAL A 106 -0.77 3.29 -12.98
C VAL A 106 -0.74 2.80 -14.43
N ARG A 107 -0.15 1.62 -14.70
CA ARG A 107 -0.17 1.01 -16.03
C ARG A 107 -1.58 0.66 -16.50
N ALA A 108 -2.39 0.02 -15.64
CA ALA A 108 -3.75 -0.38 -15.99
C ALA A 108 -4.65 0.82 -16.28
N VAL A 109 -4.60 1.85 -15.42
CA VAL A 109 -5.32 3.11 -15.62
C VAL A 109 -4.85 3.84 -16.87
N HIS A 110 -3.55 3.87 -17.14
CA HIS A 110 -3.03 4.47 -18.35
C HIS A 110 -3.57 3.76 -19.60
N LEU A 111 -3.50 2.42 -19.64
CA LEU A 111 -3.99 1.64 -20.78
C LEU A 111 -5.49 1.92 -21.04
N LEU A 112 -6.33 1.91 -20.00
CA LEU A 112 -7.75 2.25 -20.14
C LEU A 112 -8.01 3.61 -20.80
N ARG A 113 -7.11 4.58 -20.60
CA ARG A 113 -7.24 5.94 -21.12
C ARG A 113 -6.67 6.13 -22.53
N THR A 114 -5.84 5.20 -22.99
CA THR A 114 -5.05 5.38 -24.22
C THR A 114 -5.34 4.34 -25.31
N VAL A 115 -5.92 3.20 -24.98
CA VAL A 115 -6.34 2.23 -26.00
C VAL A 115 -7.60 2.71 -26.71
N GLU A 116 -7.73 2.38 -27.99
CA GLU A 116 -8.93 2.66 -28.78
C GLU A 116 -10.09 1.72 -28.40
N ASP A 117 -9.77 0.48 -28.04
CA ASP A 117 -10.71 -0.55 -27.63
C ASP A 117 -10.39 -1.06 -26.22
N VAL A 118 -11.34 -0.94 -25.30
CA VAL A 118 -11.21 -1.40 -23.91
C VAL A 118 -11.16 -2.93 -23.82
N SER A 119 -11.61 -3.65 -24.85
CA SER A 119 -11.51 -5.11 -24.93
C SER A 119 -10.11 -5.62 -25.30
N ASP A 120 -9.15 -4.72 -25.56
CA ASP A 120 -7.76 -5.07 -25.82
C ASP A 120 -7.18 -5.95 -24.69
N ASP A 121 -6.63 -7.10 -25.07
CA ASP A 121 -6.03 -8.08 -24.14
C ASP A 121 -5.00 -7.46 -23.19
N ARG A 122 -4.32 -6.37 -23.59
CA ARG A 122 -3.35 -5.65 -22.75
C ARG A 122 -4.02 -4.97 -21.56
N VAL A 123 -5.24 -4.47 -21.72
CA VAL A 123 -6.05 -3.90 -20.63
C VAL A 123 -6.40 -5.02 -19.65
N HIS A 124 -6.94 -6.13 -20.15
CA HIS A 124 -7.29 -7.28 -19.32
C HIS A 124 -6.08 -7.81 -18.54
N ALA A 125 -4.96 -8.03 -19.23
CA ALA A 125 -3.72 -8.50 -18.61
C ALA A 125 -3.17 -7.55 -17.53
N ALA A 126 -3.32 -6.23 -17.72
CA ALA A 126 -2.88 -5.25 -16.73
C ALA A 126 -3.74 -5.28 -15.46
N TRP A 127 -5.07 -5.36 -15.59
CA TRP A 127 -5.98 -5.48 -14.46
C TRP A 127 -5.87 -6.83 -13.76
N PHE A 128 -5.75 -7.91 -14.52
CA PHE A 128 -5.52 -9.25 -13.97
C PHE A 128 -4.24 -9.29 -13.13
N ARG A 129 -3.14 -8.73 -13.64
CA ARG A 129 -1.90 -8.63 -12.87
C ARG A 129 -2.08 -7.87 -11.55
N LEU A 130 -2.78 -6.73 -11.57
CA LEU A 130 -3.04 -5.98 -10.34
C LEU A 130 -3.86 -6.79 -9.33
N ALA A 131 -4.89 -7.51 -9.80
CA ALA A 131 -5.72 -8.38 -8.96
C ALA A 131 -4.88 -9.50 -8.33
N SER A 132 -4.04 -10.20 -9.11
CA SER A 132 -3.16 -11.24 -8.57
C SER A 132 -2.19 -10.72 -7.49
N MET A 133 -1.71 -9.47 -7.64
CA MET A 133 -0.86 -8.84 -6.62
C MET A 133 -1.65 -8.45 -5.36
N ALA A 134 -2.91 -8.02 -5.51
CA ALA A 134 -3.80 -7.71 -4.38
C ALA A 134 -4.15 -8.97 -3.58
N ASP A 135 -4.42 -10.09 -4.25
CA ASP A 135 -4.62 -11.39 -3.61
C ASP A 135 -3.36 -11.79 -2.84
N GLY A 136 -2.19 -11.72 -3.51
CA GLY A 136 -0.91 -12.02 -2.88
C GLY A 136 -0.53 -11.09 -1.72
N TRP A 137 -1.01 -9.85 -1.69
CA TRP A 137 -0.83 -8.93 -0.56
C TRP A 137 -1.60 -9.40 0.67
N THR A 138 -2.84 -9.85 0.48
CA THR A 138 -3.70 -10.36 1.55
C THR A 138 -3.01 -11.50 2.32
N ASP A 139 -2.43 -12.44 1.59
CA ASP A 139 -1.70 -13.57 2.18
C ASP A 139 -0.44 -13.12 2.93
N ARG A 140 0.27 -12.11 2.41
CA ARG A 140 1.51 -11.58 3.02
C ARG A 140 1.25 -10.86 4.33
N VAL A 141 0.20 -10.04 4.39
CA VAL A 141 -0.10 -9.26 5.61
C VAL A 141 -0.78 -10.06 6.71
N ALA A 142 -1.41 -11.20 6.37
CA ALA A 142 -2.04 -12.08 7.35
C ALA A 142 -1.06 -12.58 8.43
N GLY A 143 0.23 -12.70 8.10
CA GLY A 143 1.28 -13.09 9.04
C GLY A 143 1.86 -11.95 9.89
N VAL A 144 1.50 -10.69 9.61
CA VAL A 144 2.15 -9.50 10.21
C VAL A 144 1.35 -9.01 11.42
N ILE A 145 1.85 -9.31 12.62
CA ILE A 145 1.18 -8.99 13.90
C ILE A 145 1.93 -7.87 14.64
N GLU A 146 1.17 -6.89 15.17
CA GLU A 146 1.71 -5.73 15.88
C GLU A 146 2.44 -6.07 17.20
N GLN A 147 3.56 -5.37 17.44
CA GLN A 147 4.24 -5.35 18.74
C GLN A 147 3.44 -4.55 19.77
N PRO A 148 3.11 -5.11 20.95
CA PRO A 148 2.54 -4.36 22.03
C PRO A 148 3.59 -3.39 22.55
N VAL A 149 3.29 -2.11 22.49
CA VAL A 149 4.15 -1.06 23.06
C VAL A 149 4.26 -1.31 24.56
N ARG A 150 5.42 -1.78 25.03
CA ARG A 150 5.71 -1.80 26.47
C ARG A 150 5.85 -0.35 26.92
N ARG A 151 4.81 0.19 27.56
CA ARG A 151 4.95 1.41 28.36
C ARG A 151 5.81 1.07 29.57
N THR A 152 7.07 1.48 29.55
CA THR A 152 7.86 1.61 30.78
C THR A 152 7.28 2.74 31.60
N ALA A 153 6.81 2.40 32.80
CA ALA A 153 6.35 3.34 33.83
C ALA A 153 7.53 4.14 34.41
#